data_AF-A0A3M1Z863-F1
#
_entry.id   AF-A0A3M1Z863-F1
#
_cell.length_a   1.000
_cell.length_b   1.000
_cell.length_c   1.000
_cell.angle_alpha   90.00
_cell.angle_beta   90.00
_cell.angle_gamma   90.00
#
_symmetry.space_group_name_H-M   'P 1'
#
loop_
_entity.id
_entity.type
_entity.pdbx_description
1 polymer ?
#
loop_
_entity_poly.entity_id
_entity_poly.type
_entity_poly.pdbx_seq_one_letter_code
_entity_poly.pdbx_strand_id
1 'polypeptide(L)'
;EAFSDAHIAEILAGKAPNADERVAAAVKAVSRKAPLAVQVANRIIDEGLGKALDDALELELSELPAIFATKDALVGLKSVVEKSRPAFTGE
;
A
#
# COMPACT_ATOMS: atom_id res chain seq x y z
N GLU A 1 7.97 -9.18 15.87
CA GLU A 1 6.57 -8.72 15.65
C GLU A 1 6.16 -9.01 14.22
N ALA A 2 4.87 -9.09 13.90
CA ALA A 2 4.42 -9.50 12.57
C ALA A 2 4.83 -8.51 11.46
N PHE A 3 4.72 -7.20 11.72
CA PHE A 3 4.99 -6.12 10.76
C PHE A 3 6.36 -5.45 10.95
N SER A 4 7.35 -6.17 11.49
CA SER A 4 8.73 -5.65 11.58
C SER A 4 9.40 -5.59 10.20
N ASP A 5 10.40 -4.72 10.03
CA ASP A 5 11.18 -4.54 8.79
C ASP A 5 11.64 -5.85 8.14
N ALA A 6 12.05 -6.83 8.96
CA ALA A 6 12.49 -8.15 8.49
C ALA A 6 11.41 -8.92 7.70
N HIS A 7 10.12 -8.60 7.89
CA HIS A 7 8.99 -9.27 7.25
C HIS A 7 8.28 -8.39 6.21
N ILE A 8 8.59 -7.08 6.13
CA ILE A 8 7.87 -6.14 5.27
C ILE A 8 7.95 -6.56 3.79
N ALA A 9 9.13 -6.98 3.30
CA ALA A 9 9.28 -7.43 1.92
C ALA A 9 8.35 -8.62 1.58
N GLU A 10 8.17 -9.55 2.51
CA GLU A 10 7.26 -10.68 2.33
C GLU A 10 5.79 -10.25 2.37
N ILE A 11 5.45 -9.35 3.29
CA ILE A 11 4.09 -8.80 3.44
C ILE A 11 3.68 -8.00 2.21
N LEU A 12 4.58 -7.17 1.67
CA LEU A 12 4.37 -6.44 0.41
C LEU A 12 4.22 -7.38 -0.78
N ALA A 13 4.85 -8.56 -0.74
CA ALA A 13 4.64 -9.64 -1.70
C ALA A 13 3.38 -10.50 -1.40
N GLY A 14 2.58 -10.13 -0.39
CA GLY A 14 1.35 -10.81 -0.01
C GLY A 14 1.53 -12.12 0.76
N LYS A 15 2.71 -12.34 1.34
CA LYS A 15 3.05 -13.53 2.14
C LYS A 15 2.97 -13.19 3.63
N ALA A 16 2.41 -14.12 4.42
CA ALA A 16 2.20 -13.94 5.85
C ALA A 16 3.05 -14.97 6.64
N PRO A 17 4.36 -14.73 6.84
CA PRO A 17 5.21 -15.68 7.56
C PRO A 17 4.80 -15.79 9.03
N ASN A 18 4.61 -17.02 9.52
CA ASN A 18 4.34 -17.33 10.93
C ASN A 18 3.17 -16.52 11.55
N ALA A 19 2.17 -16.22 10.74
CA ALA A 19 1.07 -15.34 11.10
C ALA A 19 -0.06 -16.07 11.85
N ASP A 20 -0.57 -15.45 12.91
CA ASP A 20 -1.88 -15.80 13.44
C ASP A 20 -3.00 -15.42 12.45
N GLU A 21 -4.23 -15.83 12.75
CA GLU A 21 -5.38 -15.57 11.88
C GLU A 21 -5.60 -14.08 11.57
N ARG A 22 -5.33 -13.19 12.52
CA ARG A 22 -5.53 -11.75 12.35
C ARG A 22 -4.47 -11.17 11.42
N VAL A 23 -3.21 -11.55 11.60
CA VAL A 23 -2.10 -11.15 10.74
C VAL A 23 -2.32 -11.69 9.33
N ALA A 24 -2.72 -12.96 9.18
CA ALA A 24 -2.99 -13.56 7.88
C ALA A 24 -4.14 -12.83 7.14
N ALA A 25 -5.20 -12.44 7.86
CA ALA A 25 -6.29 -11.66 7.30
C ALA A 25 -5.84 -10.27 6.84
N ALA A 26 -5.00 -9.59 7.63
CA ALA A 26 -4.45 -8.28 7.29
C ALA A 26 -3.56 -8.35 6.04
N VAL A 27 -2.62 -9.30 5.98
CA VAL A 27 -1.75 -9.50 4.80
C VAL A 27 -2.57 -9.82 3.56
N LYS A 28 -3.62 -10.64 3.69
CA LYS A 28 -4.55 -10.93 2.59
C LYS A 28 -5.33 -9.71 2.11
N ALA A 29 -5.62 -8.76 3.00
CA ALA A 29 -6.24 -7.50 2.61
C ALA A 29 -5.26 -6.61 1.84
N VAL A 30 -4.00 -6.56 2.27
CA VAL A 30 -2.91 -5.82 1.60
C VAL A 30 -2.61 -6.40 0.22
N SER A 31 -2.54 -7.73 0.08
CA SER A 31 -2.23 -8.39 -1.20
C SER A 31 -3.28 -8.19 -2.30
N ARG A 32 -4.45 -7.64 -1.96
CA ARG A 32 -5.52 -7.30 -2.90
C ARG A 32 -5.45 -5.85 -3.39
N LYS A 33 -4.47 -5.07 -2.95
CA LYS A 33 -4.29 -3.66 -3.32
C LYS A 33 -3.29 -3.52 -4.47
N ALA A 34 -3.23 -2.34 -5.07
CA ALA A 34 -2.26 -2.04 -6.13
C ALA A 34 -0.83 -2.12 -5.59
N PRO A 35 0.07 -2.94 -6.17
CA PRO A 35 1.41 -3.17 -5.63
C PRO A 35 2.21 -1.87 -5.43
N LEU A 36 2.21 -0.99 -6.43
CA LEU A 36 2.90 0.30 -6.36
C LEU A 36 2.32 1.21 -5.26
N ALA A 37 1.00 1.23 -5.11
CA ALA A 37 0.35 2.03 -4.07
C ALA A 37 0.73 1.55 -2.66
N VAL A 38 0.79 0.24 -2.43
CA VAL A 38 1.21 -0.31 -1.12
C VAL A 38 2.69 0.01 -0.83
N GLN A 39 3.56 -0.11 -1.83
CA GLN A 39 4.98 0.22 -1.68
C GLN A 39 5.19 1.69 -1.33
N VAL A 40 4.52 2.60 -2.03
CA VAL A 40 4.58 4.04 -1.76
C VAL A 40 4.00 4.35 -0.37
N ALA A 41 2.87 3.75 0.00
CA ALA A 41 2.29 3.95 1.32
C ALA A 41 3.26 3.51 2.44
N ASN A 42 3.89 2.34 2.32
CA ASN A 42 4.90 1.88 3.30
C ASN A 42 6.05 2.90 3.40
N ARG A 43 6.59 3.34 2.27
CA ARG A 43 7.69 4.30 2.23
C ARG A 43 7.31 5.64 2.87
N ILE A 44 6.16 6.21 2.54
CA ILE A 44 5.72 7.51 3.09
C ILE A 44 5.46 7.40 4.60
N ILE A 45 4.93 6.28 5.08
CA ILE A 45 4.75 6.04 6.53
C ILE A 45 6.12 6.05 7.23
N ASP A 46 7.11 5.33 6.70
CA ASP A 46 8.45 5.25 7.27
C ASP A 46 9.18 6.60 7.22
N GLU A 47 9.12 7.30 6.07
CA GLU A 47 9.75 8.61 5.89
C GLU A 47 9.05 9.71 6.72
N GLY A 48 7.73 9.63 6.90
CA GLY A 48 6.94 10.55 7.71
C GLY A 48 7.18 10.40 9.21
N LEU A 49 7.65 9.24 9.65
CA LEU A 49 7.87 8.96 11.07
C LEU A 49 8.95 9.91 11.64
N GLY A 50 8.58 10.66 12.68
CA GLY A 50 9.49 11.60 13.34
C GLY A 50 9.60 12.98 12.66
N LYS A 51 8.87 13.23 11.57
CA LYS A 51 8.70 14.57 11.00
C LYS A 51 7.67 15.38 11.79
N ALA A 52 7.72 16.71 11.66
CA ALA A 52 6.61 17.56 12.06
C ALA A 52 5.38 17.26 11.18
N LEU A 53 4.18 17.49 11.72
CA LEU A 53 2.94 17.18 11.01
C LEU A 53 2.89 17.83 9.62
N ASP A 54 3.23 19.11 9.52
CA ASP A 54 3.20 19.85 8.26
C ASP A 54 4.17 19.25 7.23
N ASP A 55 5.37 18.85 7.65
CA ASP A 55 6.36 18.22 6.78
C ASP A 55 5.92 16.82 6.31
N ALA A 56 5.25 16.06 7.17
CA ALA A 56 4.72 14.73 6.81
C ALA A 56 3.54 14.85 5.83
N LEU A 57 2.67 15.85 6.00
CA LEU A 57 1.59 16.14 5.06
C LEU A 57 2.12 16.60 3.70
N GLU A 58 3.13 17.46 3.67
CA GLU A 58 3.75 17.88 2.41
C GLU A 58 4.39 16.68 1.68
N LEU A 59 5.04 15.77 2.41
CA LEU A 59 5.55 14.51 1.86
C LEU A 59 4.43 13.69 1.21
N GLU A 60 3.31 13.45 1.92
CA GLU A 60 2.15 12.73 1.37
C GLU A 60 1.60 13.39 0.10
N LEU A 61 1.47 14.73 0.09
CA LEU A 61 0.96 15.49 -1.05
C LEU A 61 1.88 15.41 -2.27
N SER A 62 3.20 15.42 -2.05
CA SER A 62 4.20 15.38 -3.13
C SER A 62 4.16 14.09 -3.97
N GLU A 63 3.62 13.01 -3.40
CA GLU A 63 3.55 11.68 -4.03
C GLU A 63 2.27 11.47 -4.83
N LEU A 64 1.25 12.33 -4.65
CA LEU A 64 -0.03 12.20 -5.35
C LEU A 64 0.12 12.20 -6.88
N PRO A 65 0.91 13.08 -7.53
CA PRO A 65 1.06 13.06 -8.99
C PRO A 65 1.59 11.73 -9.51
N ALA A 66 2.56 11.12 -8.82
CA ALA A 66 3.14 9.84 -9.20
C ALA A 66 2.13 8.70 -9.05
N ILE A 67 1.41 8.65 -7.91
CA ILE A 67 0.40 7.62 -7.66
C ILE A 67 -0.78 7.71 -8.62
N PHE A 68 -1.33 8.91 -8.84
CA PHE A 68 -2.47 9.08 -9.75
C PHE A 68 -2.11 8.91 -11.23
N ALA A 69 -0.83 8.93 -11.59
CA ALA A 69 -0.37 8.62 -12.94
C ALA A 69 -0.33 7.12 -13.26
N THR A 70 -0.45 6.24 -12.26
CA THR A 70 -0.45 4.78 -12.46
C THR A 70 -1.72 4.29 -13.18
N LYS A 71 -1.59 3.25 -14.00
CA LYS A 71 -2.76 2.56 -14.59
C LYS A 71 -3.65 1.94 -13.51
N ASP A 72 -3.03 1.44 -12.45
CA ASP A 72 -3.69 0.84 -11.30
C ASP A 72 -4.58 1.86 -10.57
N ALA A 73 -4.21 3.14 -10.48
CA ALA A 73 -5.07 4.17 -9.93
C ALA A 73 -6.36 4.32 -10.75
N LEU A 74 -6.26 4.34 -12.09
CA LEU A 74 -7.43 4.42 -12.98
C LEU A 74 -8.32 3.18 -12.84
N VAL A 75 -7.73 1.98 -12.84
CA VAL A 75 -8.47 0.72 -12.67
C VAL A 75 -9.15 0.68 -11.30
N GLY A 76 -8.45 1.08 -10.24
CA GLY A 76 -8.98 1.17 -8.88
C GLY A 76 -10.19 2.09 -8.79
N LEU A 77 -10.08 3.31 -9.33
CA LEU A 77 -11.17 4.29 -9.33
C LEU A 77 -12.38 3.81 -10.15
N LYS A 78 -12.17 3.22 -11.33
CA LYS A 78 -13.25 2.64 -12.14
C LYS A 78 -13.96 1.50 -11.42
N SER A 79 -13.21 0.63 -10.75
CA SER A 79 -13.78 -0.54 -10.06
C SER A 79 -14.77 -0.17 -8.95
N VAL A 80 -14.59 0.98 -8.30
CA VAL A 80 -15.52 1.51 -7.28
C VAL A 80 -16.86 1.89 -7.91
N VAL A 81 -16.82 2.60 -9.05
CA VAL A 81 -18.03 3.03 -9.77
C VAL A 81 -18.77 1.83 -10.35
N GLU A 82 -18.03 0.90 -10.94
CA GLU A 82 -18.55 -0.30 -11.59
C GLU A 82 -18.91 -1.42 -10.60
N LYS A 83 -18.53 -1.29 -9.33
CA LYS A 83 -18.66 -2.33 -8.29
C LYS A 83 -18.01 -3.66 -8.72
N SER A 84 -16.90 -3.56 -9.43
CA SER A 84 -16.13 -4.70 -9.94
C SER A 84 -14.88 -4.94 -9.09
N ARG A 85 -14.26 -6.12 -9.25
CA ARG A 85 -12.98 -6.41 -8.59
C ARG A 85 -11.85 -5.90 -9.49
N PRO A 86 -11.00 -4.95 -9.02
CA PRO A 86 -9.89 -4.47 -9.82
C PRO A 86 -8.82 -5.57 -9.99
N ALA A 87 -8.22 -5.59 -11.18
CA ALA A 87 -7.05 -6.41 -11.48
C ALA A 87 -5.84 -5.47 -11.62
N PHE A 88 -5.02 -5.42 -10.57
CA PHE A 88 -3.84 -4.56 -10.53
C PHE A 88 -2.65 -5.25 -11.19
N THR A 89 -1.90 -4.52 -12.02
CA THR A 89 -0.72 -5.06 -12.75
C THR A 89 0.60 -4.48 -12.25
N GLY A 90 0.57 -3.49 -11.36
CA GLY A 90 1.78 -2.80 -10.89
C GLY A 90 2.29 -1.78 -11.90
N GLU A 91 1.38 -1.12 -12.61
CA GLU A 91 1.64 -0.11 -13.65
C GLU A 91 0.79 1.14 -13.44
#